data_AF-A0A970V3X0-F1
#
_entry.id   AF-A0A970V3X0-F1
#
_cell.length_a   1.000
_cell.length_b   1.000
_cell.length_c   1.000
_cell.angle_alpha   90.00
_cell.angle_beta   90.00
_cell.angle_gamma   90.00
#
_symmetry.space_group_name_H-M   'P 1'
#
loop_
_entity.id
_entity.type
_entity.pdbx_description
1 polymer ?
#
loop_
_entity_poly.entity_id
_entity_poly.type
_entity_poly.pdbx_seq_one_letter_code
_entity_poly.pdbx_strand_id
1 'polypeptide(L)' 'AFNDLPMFDPQLCGAMVCPGNADEITKAHLRAHGGVLAESEYSWGVIEGVGRILNDGEELV' A
#
# COMPACT_ATOMS: atom_id res chain seq x y z
N ALA A 1 -7.43 1.86 -7.22
CA ALA A 1 -8.77 1.96 -7.85
C ALA A 1 -9.60 0.79 -7.36
N PHE A 2 -10.94 0.88 -7.37
CA PHE A 2 -11.82 -0.16 -6.82
C PHE A 2 -11.57 -1.57 -7.41
N ASN A 3 -11.18 -1.64 -8.69
CA ASN A 3 -10.82 -2.90 -9.36
C ASN A 3 -9.53 -3.56 -8.82
N ASP A 4 -8.75 -2.84 -8.01
CA ASP A 4 -7.52 -3.36 -7.39
C ASP A 4 -7.81 -4.06 -6.06
N LEU A 5 -9.03 -3.96 -5.50
CA LEU A 5 -9.38 -4.62 -4.23
C LEU A 5 -9.07 -6.12 -4.19
N PRO A 6 -9.33 -6.91 -5.26
CA PRO A 6 -8.95 -8.32 -5.28
C PRO A 6 -7.44 -8.57 -5.19
N MET A 7 -6.60 -7.57 -5.45
CA MET A 7 -5.14 -7.65 -5.29
C MET A 7 -4.69 -7.44 -3.84
N PHE A 8 -5.56 -6.95 -2.97
CA PHE A 8 -5.28 -6.77 -1.53
C PHE A 8 -5.69 -8.00 -0.70
N ASP A 9 -5.62 -9.19 -1.30
CA ASP A 9 -5.74 -10.44 -0.55
C ASP A 9 -4.46 -10.66 0.28
N PRO A 10 -4.54 -10.72 1.63
CA PRO A 10 -3.37 -10.93 2.49
C PRO A 10 -2.64 -12.24 2.23
N GLN A 11 -3.28 -13.22 1.57
CA GLN A 11 -2.63 -14.47 1.17
C GLN A 11 -1.80 -14.33 -0.11
N LEU A 12 -2.08 -13.29 -0.92
CA LEU A 12 -1.41 -13.02 -2.19
C LEU A 12 -0.44 -11.85 -2.10
N CYS A 13 -0.62 -10.94 -1.14
CA CYS A 13 0.13 -9.70 -1.02
C CYS A 13 0.95 -9.66 0.27
N GLY A 14 2.28 -9.80 0.16
CA GLY A 14 3.18 -9.72 1.32
C GLY A 14 3.29 -8.32 1.93
N ALA A 15 3.00 -7.28 1.15
CA ALA A 15 2.91 -5.91 1.62
C ALA A 15 2.01 -5.09 0.68
N MET A 16 1.04 -4.39 1.25
CA MET A 16 0.06 -3.61 0.49
C MET A 16 0.40 -2.12 0.51
N VAL A 17 0.38 -1.49 -0.66
CA VAL A 17 0.64 -0.05 -0.83
C VAL A 17 -0.43 0.57 -1.70
N CYS A 18 -0.83 1.80 -1.40
CA CYS A 18 -1.56 2.66 -2.35
C CYS A 18 -0.95 4.07 -2.42
N PRO A 19 -0.97 4.70 -3.61
CA PRO A 19 -0.66 6.12 -3.74
C PRO A 19 -1.77 6.99 -3.14
N GLY A 20 -1.44 8.24 -2.79
CA GLY A 20 -2.33 9.18 -2.11
C GLY A 20 -3.63 9.49 -2.87
N ASN A 21 -3.61 9.36 -4.21
CA ASN A 21 -4.77 9.59 -5.08
C ASN A 21 -5.65 8.35 -5.31
N ALA A 22 -5.46 7.25 -4.57
CA ALA A 22 -6.40 6.13 -4.60
C ALA A 22 -7.81 6.55 -4.17
N ASP A 23 -8.83 5.82 -4.62
CA ASP A 23 -10.21 6.06 -4.17
C ASP A 23 -10.39 5.71 -2.68
N GLU A 24 -11.40 6.32 -2.05
CA GLU A 24 -11.60 6.19 -0.60
C GLU A 24 -11.95 4.77 -0.15
N ILE A 25 -12.61 3.98 -1.01
CA ILE A 25 -12.92 2.57 -0.70
C ILE A 25 -11.62 1.77 -0.64
N THR A 26 -10.74 1.96 -1.63
CA THR A 26 -9.40 1.36 -1.66
C THR A 26 -8.58 1.76 -0.43
N LYS A 27 -8.56 3.04 -0.06
CA LYS A 27 -7.84 3.52 1.13
C LYS A 27 -8.38 2.91 2.42
N ALA A 28 -9.70 2.82 2.56
CA ALA A 28 -10.33 2.22 3.72
C ALA A 28 -9.99 0.73 3.84
N HIS A 29 -10.06 -0.01 2.73
CA HIS A 29 -9.69 -1.42 2.69
C HIS A 29 -8.21 -1.65 3.03
N LEU A 30 -7.31 -0.85 2.45
CA LEU A 30 -5.87 -0.89 2.73
C LEU A 30 -5.58 -0.69 4.22
N ARG A 31 -6.17 0.35 4.83
CA ARG A 31 -5.98 0.65 6.26
C ARG A 31 -6.51 -0.46 7.17
N ALA A 32 -7.64 -1.08 6.81
CA ALA A 32 -8.21 -2.18 7.58
C ALA A 32 -7.29 -3.42 7.62
N HIS A 33 -6.38 -3.55 6.66
CA HIS A 33 -5.43 -4.66 6.56
C HIS A 33 -3.98 -4.25 6.87
N GLY A 34 -3.76 -3.07 7.46
CA GLY A 34 -2.43 -2.62 7.87
C GLY A 34 -1.48 -2.25 6.72
N GLY A 35 -2.01 -1.93 5.54
CA GLY A 35 -1.21 -1.49 4.39
C GLY A 35 -0.72 -0.05 4.50
N VAL A 36 0.24 0.31 3.65
CA VAL A 36 0.90 1.62 3.62
C VAL A 36 0.18 2.54 2.63
N LEU A 37 -0.40 3.62 3.14
CA LEU A 37 -0.89 4.72 2.30
C LEU A 37 0.21 5.77 2.14
N ALA A 38 0.65 6.00 0.90
CA ALA A 38 1.62 7.04 0.58
C ALA A 38 0.98 8.42 0.54
N GLU A 39 1.78 9.46 0.79
CA GLU A 39 1.38 10.86 0.61
C GLU A 39 1.47 11.27 -0.86
N SER A 40 2.51 10.80 -1.56
CA SER A 40 2.70 11.05 -2.98
C SER A 40 1.65 10.33 -3.84
N GLU A 41 1.35 10.91 -5.00
CA GLU A 41 0.35 10.40 -5.94
C GLU A 41 0.98 9.57 -7.08
N TYR A 42 0.15 8.77 -7.76
CA TYR A 42 0.53 7.98 -8.94
C TYR A 42 1.79 7.11 -8.69
N SER A 43 2.72 7.08 -9.63
CA SER A 43 3.96 6.29 -9.53
C SER A 43 4.86 6.73 -8.38
N TRP A 44 4.85 8.01 -8.02
CA TRP A 44 5.63 8.50 -6.88
C TRP A 44 5.13 7.92 -5.55
N GLY A 45 3.81 7.77 -5.39
CA GLY A 45 3.25 7.09 -4.23
C GLY A 45 3.66 5.63 -4.12
N VAL A 46 3.81 4.93 -5.26
CA VAL A 46 4.31 3.55 -5.27
C VAL A 46 5.77 3.50 -4.81
N ILE A 47 6.63 4.37 -5.35
CA ILE A 47 8.06 4.44 -4.96
C ILE A 47 8.20 4.75 -3.47
N GLU A 48 7.44 5.73 -2.97
CA GLU A 48 7.41 6.10 -1.55
C GLU A 48 6.99 4.92 -0.67
N GLY A 49 5.89 4.25 -1.00
CA GLY A 49 5.38 3.12 -0.21
C GLY A 49 6.31 1.91 -0.21
N VAL A 50 6.94 1.58 -1.35
CA VAL A 50 7.98 0.55 -1.43
C VAL A 50 9.18 0.92 -0.57
N GLY A 51 9.63 2.17 -0.63
CA GLY A 51 10.72 2.66 0.21
C GLY A 51 10.41 2.51 1.71
N ARG A 52 9.19 2.82 2.14
CA ARG A 52 8.75 2.62 3.54
C ARG A 52 8.78 1.13 3.94
N ILE A 53 8.23 0.24 3.12
CA ILE A 53 8.25 -1.21 3.40
C ILE A 53 9.67 -1.75 3.52
N LEU A 54 10.57 -1.34 2.63
CA LEU A 54 11.95 -1.83 2.65
C LEU A 54 12.73 -1.28 3.85
N ASN A 55 12.53 -0.01 4.21
CA ASN A 55 13.17 0.58 5.38
C ASN A 55 12.67 -0.03 6.71
N ASP A 56 11.36 -0.28 6.82
CA ASP A 56 10.77 -0.92 8.02
C ASP A 56 11.20 -2.41 8.13
N GLY A 57 11.55 -3.04 7.00
CA GLY A 57 12.04 -4.42 6.95
C GLY A 57 13.49 -4.63 7.39
N GLU A 58 14.32 -3.57 7.44
CA GLU A 58 15.72 -3.66 7.88
C GLU A 58 15.88 -3.79 9.40
N GLU A 59 14.81 -3.63 10.20
CA GLU A 59 14.84 -3.79 11.66
C GLU A 59 14.67 -5.26 12.13
N LEU A 60 14.45 -6.22 11.21
CA LEU A 60 14.18 -7.63 11.51
C LEU A 60 15.36 -8.61 11.25
N VAL A 61 16.60 -8.12 11.16
CA VAL A 61 17.80 -8.98 10.97
C VAL A 61 18.82 -8.81 12.08
#